data_AF-A0A920P2C3-F1
#
_entry.id   AF-A0A920P2C3-F1
#
_cell.length_a   1.000
_cell.length_b   1.000
_cell.length_c   1.000
_cell.angle_alpha   90.00
_cell.angle_beta   90.00
_cell.angle_gamma   90.00
#
_symmetry.space_group_name_H-M   'P 1'
#
loop_
_entity.id
_entity.type
_entity.pdbx_description
1 polymer ?
#
loop_
_entity_poly.entity_id
_entity_poly.type
_entity_poly.pdbx_seq_one_letter_code
_entity_poly.pdbx_strand_id
1 'polypeptide(L)'
;MSVANVASRVILDAPTVAGVIIGARLGRGEHIEDNLRLFDFELDGPALEEIEHALADFQQIPGDCGDEYRKPPFLTAAGDLSDHFDEFPSPYPTRVTQEGRTIALSGTKWEDAAGFARALRQGDRILVSGTTATHRETLIGGTDPASQTHFCIDKIEGAIQSLGGRIEDVVRTRIYIADPEIWEPVTRAHGQRFRHIRPTNTLVRAGLIGEGYLVEIEAEALVLETPD
;
A
#
# COMPACT_ATOMS: atom_id res chain seq x y z
N MET A 1 -4.05 3.35 -35.49
CA MET A 1 -4.20 2.82 -34.12
C MET A 1 -2.98 3.25 -33.35
N SER A 2 -3.15 3.95 -32.24
CA SER A 2 -2.03 4.38 -31.40
C SER A 2 -1.55 3.23 -30.51
N VAL A 3 -0.31 3.35 -30.00
CA VAL A 3 0.20 2.43 -28.96
C VAL A 3 -0.70 2.43 -27.73
N ALA A 4 -1.26 3.58 -27.37
CA ALA A 4 -2.22 3.72 -26.27
C ALA A 4 -3.48 2.87 -26.49
N ASN A 5 -3.99 2.80 -27.72
CA ASN A 5 -5.14 1.96 -28.04
C ASN A 5 -4.82 0.47 -27.94
N VAL A 6 -3.67 0.04 -28.48
CA VAL A 6 -3.23 -1.36 -28.37
C VAL A 6 -3.07 -1.75 -26.91
N ALA A 7 -2.30 -0.96 -26.14
CA ALA A 7 -2.07 -1.22 -24.72
C ALA A 7 -3.37 -1.26 -23.91
N SER A 8 -4.26 -0.28 -24.11
CA SER A 8 -5.53 -0.25 -23.37
C SER A 8 -6.45 -1.40 -23.79
N ARG A 9 -6.42 -1.85 -25.06
CA ARG A 9 -7.21 -3.00 -25.52
C ARG A 9 -6.71 -4.31 -24.90
N VAL A 10 -5.39 -4.52 -24.85
CA VAL A 10 -4.78 -5.68 -24.16
C VAL A 10 -5.28 -5.77 -22.72
N ILE A 11 -5.27 -4.66 -21.99
CA ILE A 11 -5.74 -4.63 -20.60
C ILE A 11 -7.25 -4.82 -20.51
N LEU A 12 -8.03 -4.20 -21.40
CA LEU A 12 -9.49 -4.31 -21.38
C LEU A 12 -9.98 -5.74 -21.66
N ASP A 13 -9.30 -6.49 -22.53
CA ASP A 13 -9.66 -7.88 -22.88
C ASP A 13 -9.25 -8.89 -21.80
N ALA A 14 -8.51 -8.48 -20.76
CA ALA A 14 -8.12 -9.37 -19.67
C ALA A 14 -9.35 -9.84 -18.87
N PRO A 15 -9.51 -11.15 -18.56
CA PRO A 15 -10.74 -11.69 -17.97
C PRO A 15 -11.19 -11.05 -16.65
N THR A 16 -10.26 -10.50 -15.88
CA THR A 16 -10.51 -9.88 -14.57
C THR A 16 -10.72 -8.37 -14.65
N VAL A 17 -10.57 -7.75 -15.82
CA VAL A 17 -10.67 -6.30 -15.99
C VAL A 17 -12.09 -5.92 -16.41
N ALA A 18 -12.76 -5.12 -15.59
CA ALA A 18 -14.10 -4.62 -15.89
C ALA A 18 -14.10 -3.34 -16.73
N GLY A 19 -12.97 -2.64 -16.81
CA GLY A 19 -12.84 -1.40 -17.57
C GLY A 19 -11.45 -0.77 -17.45
N VAL A 20 -11.17 0.15 -18.36
CA VAL A 20 -9.92 0.93 -18.39
C VAL A 20 -10.29 2.41 -18.29
N ILE A 21 -9.56 3.15 -17.44
CA ILE A 21 -9.71 4.60 -17.28
C ILE A 21 -8.56 5.28 -18.02
N ILE A 22 -8.88 6.07 -19.04
CA ILE A 22 -7.89 6.84 -19.80
C ILE A 22 -7.98 8.31 -19.38
N GLY A 23 -6.94 8.80 -18.71
CA GLY A 23 -6.84 10.20 -18.32
C GLY A 23 -6.54 11.12 -19.50
N ALA A 24 -7.15 12.30 -19.53
CA ALA A 24 -6.85 13.35 -20.52
C ALA A 24 -6.47 14.65 -19.82
N ARG A 25 -5.56 15.43 -20.41
CA ARG A 25 -5.24 16.79 -19.95
C ARG A 25 -6.08 17.81 -20.72
N LEU A 26 -7.14 18.31 -20.06
CA LEU A 26 -8.05 19.31 -20.61
C LEU A 26 -7.26 20.51 -21.19
N GLY A 27 -7.55 20.85 -22.45
CA GLY A 27 -6.95 22.00 -23.15
C GLY A 27 -5.54 21.81 -23.71
N ARG A 28 -4.92 20.62 -23.59
CA ARG A 28 -3.63 20.31 -24.25
C ARG A 28 -3.72 19.21 -25.30
N GLY A 29 -4.48 18.16 -25.02
CA GLY A 29 -4.67 17.04 -25.94
C GLY A 29 -5.78 16.15 -25.42
N GLU A 30 -6.96 16.28 -26.04
CA GLU A 30 -8.07 15.36 -25.82
C GLU A 30 -8.09 14.37 -26.98
N HIS A 31 -7.59 13.16 -26.73
CA HIS A 31 -7.52 12.09 -27.73
C HIS A 31 -8.82 11.26 -27.74
N ILE A 32 -9.97 11.89 -27.51
CA ILE A 32 -11.24 11.19 -27.30
C ILE A 32 -11.59 10.31 -28.51
N GLU A 33 -11.52 10.85 -29.71
CA GLU A 33 -11.80 10.10 -30.93
C GLU A 33 -10.82 8.94 -31.13
N ASP A 34 -9.52 9.14 -30.87
CA ASP A 34 -8.54 8.05 -30.99
C ASP A 34 -8.79 6.97 -29.93
N ASN A 35 -9.05 7.35 -28.67
CA ASN A 35 -9.33 6.44 -27.56
C ASN A 35 -10.59 5.60 -27.83
N LEU A 36 -11.63 6.16 -28.46
CA LEU A 36 -12.85 5.42 -28.80
C LEU A 36 -12.60 4.30 -29.82
N ARG A 37 -11.52 4.40 -30.60
CA ARG A 37 -11.15 3.33 -31.55
C ARG A 37 -10.73 2.03 -30.86
N LEU A 38 -10.65 1.99 -29.52
CA LEU A 38 -10.49 0.74 -28.77
C LEU A 38 -11.55 -0.32 -29.13
N PHE A 39 -12.74 0.14 -29.50
CA PHE A 39 -13.87 -0.73 -29.80
C PHE A 39 -13.95 -1.11 -31.28
N ASP A 40 -13.08 -0.56 -32.12
CA ASP A 40 -13.09 -0.76 -33.58
C ASP A 40 -12.23 -1.95 -34.02
N PHE A 41 -11.53 -2.62 -33.10
CA PHE A 41 -10.65 -3.75 -33.39
C PHE A 41 -10.60 -4.77 -32.25
N GLU A 42 -10.08 -5.95 -32.58
CA GLU A 42 -9.81 -7.05 -31.66
C GLU A 42 -8.34 -7.47 -31.82
N LEU A 43 -7.76 -8.01 -30.76
CA LEU A 43 -6.41 -8.58 -30.79
C LEU A 43 -6.54 -10.10 -30.93
N ASP A 44 -6.10 -10.62 -32.07
CA ASP A 44 -6.08 -12.05 -32.32
C ASP A 44 -4.83 -12.72 -31.70
N GLY A 45 -4.78 -14.06 -31.75
CA GLY A 45 -3.67 -14.83 -31.19
C GLY A 45 -2.29 -14.36 -31.68
N PRO A 46 -2.07 -14.21 -33.00
CA PRO A 46 -0.81 -13.69 -33.53
C PRO A 46 -0.45 -12.28 -33.03
N ALA A 47 -1.42 -11.36 -32.93
CA ALA A 47 -1.16 -10.02 -32.40
C ALA A 47 -0.78 -10.05 -30.91
N LEU A 48 -1.41 -10.92 -30.12
CA LEU A 48 -1.06 -11.11 -28.71
C LEU A 48 0.35 -11.71 -28.57
N GLU A 49 0.73 -12.68 -29.40
CA GLU A 49 2.09 -13.24 -29.42
C GLU A 49 3.14 -12.18 -29.77
N GLU A 50 2.86 -11.29 -30.72
CA GLU A 50 3.76 -10.17 -31.07
C GLU A 50 3.94 -9.20 -29.90
N ILE A 51 2.85 -8.89 -29.18
CA ILE A 51 2.87 -8.05 -28.00
C ILE A 51 3.67 -8.70 -26.87
N GLU A 52 3.43 -9.99 -26.58
CA GLU A 52 4.18 -10.74 -25.57
C GLU A 52 5.68 -10.78 -25.89
N HIS A 53 6.04 -10.97 -27.16
CA HIS A 53 7.43 -10.96 -27.59
C HIS A 53 8.08 -9.59 -27.36
N ALA A 54 7.39 -8.50 -27.72
CA ALA A 54 7.88 -7.15 -27.46
C ALA A 54 8.00 -6.84 -25.96
N LEU A 55 7.08 -7.36 -25.14
CA LEU A 55 7.10 -7.17 -23.69
C LEU A 55 8.26 -7.93 -23.00
N ALA A 56 8.72 -9.03 -23.58
CA ALA A 56 9.81 -9.83 -23.05
C ALA A 56 11.16 -9.10 -23.06
N ASP A 57 11.32 -8.12 -23.96
CA ASP A 57 12.52 -7.28 -24.06
C ASP A 57 12.55 -6.15 -23.01
N PHE A 58 11.43 -5.86 -22.35
CA PHE A 58 11.37 -4.81 -21.33
C PHE A 58 11.83 -5.29 -19.96
N GLN A 59 12.50 -4.39 -19.23
CA GLN A 59 12.80 -4.61 -17.83
C GLN A 59 11.50 -4.57 -17.02
N GLN A 60 11.15 -5.69 -16.40
CA GLN A 60 9.98 -5.79 -15.54
C GLN A 60 10.12 -4.85 -14.34
N ILE A 61 9.04 -4.11 -14.06
CA ILE A 61 8.96 -3.29 -12.84
C ILE A 61 8.84 -4.25 -11.66
N PRO A 62 9.72 -4.16 -10.64
CA PRO A 62 9.65 -5.05 -9.49
C PRO A 62 8.45 -4.69 -8.61
N GLY A 63 7.72 -5.70 -8.16
CA GLY A 63 6.64 -5.53 -7.18
C GLY A 63 5.27 -5.94 -7.70
N ASP A 64 4.24 -5.60 -6.92
CA ASP A 64 2.83 -5.76 -7.27
C ASP A 64 2.16 -4.38 -7.40
N CYS A 65 0.90 -4.33 -7.84
CA CYS A 65 0.13 -3.10 -7.95
C CYS A 65 0.16 -2.28 -6.65
N GLY A 66 0.63 -1.04 -6.78
CA GLY A 66 0.82 -0.09 -5.70
C GLY A 66 2.22 -0.09 -5.07
N ASP A 67 3.10 -1.05 -5.36
CA ASP A 67 4.51 -0.95 -4.94
C ASP A 67 5.21 0.26 -5.57
N GLU A 68 4.78 0.67 -6.77
CA GLU A 68 5.24 1.87 -7.46
C GLU A 68 4.96 3.17 -6.69
N TYR A 69 4.04 3.17 -5.72
CA TYR A 69 3.79 4.31 -4.83
C TYR A 69 4.52 4.18 -3.49
N ARG A 70 5.11 3.01 -3.20
CA ARG A 70 5.69 2.68 -1.89
C ARG A 70 7.22 2.56 -1.93
N LYS A 71 7.79 2.19 -3.08
CA LYS A 71 9.23 1.95 -3.25
C LYS A 71 9.74 2.63 -4.53
N PRO A 72 10.98 3.17 -4.51
CA PRO A 72 11.63 3.63 -5.72
C PRO A 72 11.84 2.48 -6.74
N PRO A 73 11.71 2.74 -8.06
CA PRO A 73 11.34 4.02 -8.65
C PRO A 73 9.86 4.36 -8.42
N PHE A 74 9.56 5.59 -8.00
CA PHE A 74 8.18 6.01 -7.75
C PHE A 74 7.46 6.29 -9.07
N LEU A 75 6.85 5.27 -9.66
CA LEU A 75 6.21 5.39 -10.96
C LEU A 75 4.84 6.04 -10.82
N THR A 76 4.74 7.27 -11.29
CA THR A 76 3.48 8.00 -11.40
C THR A 76 3.06 8.12 -12.86
N ALA A 77 1.87 8.66 -13.12
CA ALA A 77 1.43 9.00 -14.46
C ALA A 77 2.36 10.01 -15.19
N ALA A 78 3.29 10.66 -14.48
CA ALA A 78 4.30 11.56 -15.04
C ALA A 78 5.67 10.89 -15.26
N GLY A 79 5.82 9.60 -14.93
CA GLY A 79 7.10 8.87 -14.93
C GLY A 79 7.64 8.65 -13.52
N ASP A 80 8.90 8.24 -13.44
CA ASP A 80 9.63 8.10 -12.18
C ASP A 80 9.88 9.48 -11.56
N LEU A 81 9.33 9.71 -10.37
CA LEU A 81 9.52 10.97 -9.62
C LEU A 81 10.59 10.87 -8.53
N SER A 82 11.43 9.83 -8.54
CA SER A 82 12.48 9.65 -7.52
C SER A 82 13.41 10.86 -7.42
N ASP A 83 13.67 11.56 -8.54
CA ASP A 83 14.53 12.76 -8.58
C ASP A 83 13.80 14.08 -8.22
N HIS A 84 12.48 14.03 -7.97
CA HIS A 84 11.65 15.22 -7.69
C HIS A 84 11.31 15.42 -6.21
N PHE A 85 11.76 14.52 -5.34
CA PHE A 85 11.54 14.60 -3.90
C PHE A 85 12.88 14.50 -3.16
N ASP A 86 13.37 15.64 -2.66
CA ASP A 86 14.56 15.66 -1.79
C ASP A 86 14.28 14.96 -0.45
N GLU A 87 13.06 15.14 0.09
CA GLU A 87 12.53 14.45 1.27
C GLU A 87 11.01 14.26 1.12
N PHE A 88 10.49 13.08 1.48
CA PHE A 88 9.05 12.88 1.60
C PHE A 88 8.55 13.49 2.91
N PRO A 89 7.44 14.25 2.90
CA PRO A 89 6.86 14.73 4.15
C PRO A 89 6.46 13.54 5.02
N SER A 90 6.72 13.64 6.33
CA SER A 90 6.29 12.63 7.30
C SER A 90 4.78 12.35 7.14
N PRO A 91 4.36 11.08 6.98
CA PRO A 91 2.95 10.73 6.78
C PRO A 91 2.02 11.23 7.89
N TYR A 92 2.53 11.28 9.12
CA TYR A 92 1.81 11.72 10.30
C TYR A 92 2.56 12.81 11.07
N PRO A 93 1.82 13.73 11.72
CA PRO A 93 2.41 14.68 12.65
C PRO A 93 3.01 13.96 13.86
N THR A 94 4.16 14.46 14.31
CA THR A 94 4.85 13.95 15.50
C THR A 94 4.92 14.99 16.62
N ARG A 95 4.95 14.53 17.86
CA ARG A 95 5.14 15.38 19.04
C ARG A 95 6.07 14.71 20.05
N VAL A 96 6.95 15.51 20.67
CA VAL A 96 7.75 15.06 21.82
C VAL A 96 6.92 15.20 23.11
N THR A 97 6.89 14.14 23.93
CA THR A 97 6.20 14.12 25.23
C THR A 97 7.11 14.68 26.33
N GLN A 98 6.53 14.97 27.51
CA GLN A 98 7.30 15.51 28.64
C GLN A 98 8.37 14.53 29.12
N GLU A 99 8.16 13.23 28.92
CA GLU A 99 9.05 12.13 29.29
C GLU A 99 10.13 11.86 28.21
N GLY A 100 10.23 12.69 27.17
CA GLY A 100 11.25 12.58 26.12
C GLY A 100 10.97 11.50 25.06
N ARG A 101 9.72 11.05 24.93
CA ARG A 101 9.28 10.14 23.86
C ARG A 101 8.82 10.94 22.66
N THR A 102 8.94 10.39 21.45
CA THR A 102 8.29 10.97 20.26
C THR A 102 7.09 10.11 19.89
N ILE A 103 5.91 10.71 19.74
CA ILE A 103 4.69 10.01 19.32
C ILE A 103 4.26 10.47 17.93
N ALA A 104 3.67 9.56 17.15
CA ALA A 104 3.01 9.84 15.88
C ALA A 104 1.49 9.68 16.02
N LEU A 105 0.71 10.58 15.42
CA LEU A 105 -0.75 10.62 15.53
C LEU A 105 -1.39 10.48 14.14
N SER A 106 -2.20 9.44 13.94
CA SER A 106 -2.86 9.20 12.65
C SER A 106 -4.14 10.01 12.46
N GLY A 107 -4.68 10.62 13.54
CA GLY A 107 -5.89 11.43 13.50
C GLY A 107 -7.17 10.60 13.38
N THR A 108 -7.14 9.33 13.81
CA THR A 108 -8.36 8.52 13.93
C THR A 108 -9.10 8.91 15.21
N LYS A 109 -10.44 8.84 15.21
CA LYS A 109 -11.26 9.14 16.40
C LYS A 109 -10.88 8.39 17.66
N TRP A 110 -10.30 7.20 17.49
CA TRP A 110 -9.94 6.33 18.60
C TRP A 110 -8.77 6.87 19.42
N GLU A 111 -7.83 7.59 18.78
CA GLU A 111 -6.64 8.12 19.47
C GLU A 111 -7.03 9.10 20.58
N ASP A 112 -7.93 10.04 20.26
CA ASP A 112 -8.44 11.02 21.22
C ASP A 112 -9.40 10.37 22.23
N ALA A 113 -10.29 9.49 21.78
CA ALA A 113 -11.32 8.88 22.64
C ALA A 113 -10.75 7.88 23.65
N ALA A 114 -9.73 7.10 23.26
CA ALA A 114 -9.12 6.06 24.09
C ALA A 114 -7.75 6.45 24.67
N GLY A 115 -7.19 7.60 24.29
CA GLY A 115 -5.97 8.15 24.89
C GLY A 115 -4.70 7.41 24.49
N PHE A 116 -4.54 7.06 23.21
CA PHE A 116 -3.35 6.40 22.69
C PHE A 116 -2.80 7.12 21.45
N ALA A 117 -1.52 6.89 21.13
CA ALA A 117 -0.89 7.35 19.90
C ALA A 117 -0.81 6.21 18.86
N ARG A 118 -0.81 6.54 17.56
CA ARG A 118 -0.62 5.54 16.51
C ARG A 118 0.64 4.72 16.74
N ALA A 119 1.73 5.43 17.05
CA ALA A 119 3.01 4.85 17.43
C ALA A 119 3.76 5.77 18.41
N LEU A 120 4.68 5.18 19.16
CA LEU A 120 5.62 5.88 20.02
C LEU A 120 7.04 5.38 19.77
N ARG A 121 8.01 6.28 19.81
CA ARG A 121 9.44 5.99 19.79
C ARG A 121 10.06 6.36 21.13
N GLN A 122 10.83 5.42 21.68
CA GLN A 122 11.68 5.62 22.85
C GLN A 122 13.03 4.97 22.56
N GLY A 123 14.07 5.79 22.36
CA GLY A 123 15.37 5.29 21.91
C GLY A 123 15.31 4.69 20.51
N ASP A 124 15.81 3.46 20.37
CA ASP A 124 15.82 2.65 19.15
C ASP A 124 14.49 1.96 18.86
N ARG A 125 13.58 1.89 19.85
CA ARG A 125 12.35 1.09 19.72
C ARG A 125 11.14 1.94 19.34
N ILE A 126 10.45 1.51 18.30
CA ILE A 126 9.14 2.03 17.88
C ILE A 126 8.07 0.98 18.21
N LEU A 127 7.07 1.37 18.99
CA LEU A 127 5.90 0.55 19.30
C LEU A 127 4.70 1.13 18.57
N VAL A 128 4.05 0.31 17.75
CA VAL A 128 2.86 0.69 16.99
C VAL A 128 1.66 0.03 17.65
N SER A 129 0.64 0.83 17.98
CA SER A 129 -0.59 0.33 18.61
C SER A 129 -1.31 -0.67 17.69
N GLY A 130 -2.37 -1.34 18.19
CA GLY A 130 -3.27 -2.14 17.35
C GLY A 130 -3.94 -1.30 16.26
N THR A 131 -3.83 -1.72 15.00
CA THR A 131 -4.21 -0.94 13.82
C THR A 131 -5.29 -1.67 13.04
N THR A 132 -6.51 -1.11 13.05
CA THR A 132 -7.61 -1.51 12.17
C THR A 132 -7.67 -0.62 10.92
N ALA A 133 -8.49 -1.04 9.95
CA ALA A 133 -8.62 -0.41 8.65
C ALA A 133 -9.43 0.90 8.63
N THR A 134 -9.35 1.69 9.70
CA THR A 134 -10.00 3.02 9.80
C THR A 134 -9.14 4.11 9.18
N HIS A 135 -9.69 4.90 8.26
CA HIS A 135 -9.15 6.20 7.87
C HIS A 135 -10.10 7.30 8.32
N ARG A 136 -9.69 8.11 9.32
CA ARG A 136 -10.56 9.09 9.98
C ARG A 136 -11.84 8.43 10.55
N GLU A 137 -12.96 8.55 9.84
CA GLU A 137 -14.26 7.96 10.19
C GLU A 137 -14.68 6.79 9.28
N THR A 138 -13.89 6.49 8.25
CA THR A 138 -14.27 5.55 7.18
C THR A 138 -13.54 4.22 7.34
N LEU A 139 -14.28 3.11 7.18
CA LEU A 139 -13.70 1.78 6.99
C LEU A 139 -13.17 1.65 5.56
N ILE A 140 -11.88 1.35 5.42
CA ILE A 140 -11.23 1.09 4.13
C ILE A 140 -11.16 -0.42 3.90
N GLY A 141 -11.34 -0.86 2.65
CA GLY A 141 -11.28 -2.28 2.26
C GLY A 141 -12.58 -3.06 2.41
N GLY A 142 -13.63 -2.46 2.99
CA GLY A 142 -14.97 -3.06 3.04
C GLY A 142 -14.97 -4.48 3.62
N THR A 143 -15.49 -5.44 2.87
CA THR A 143 -15.55 -6.85 3.27
C THR A 143 -14.37 -7.69 2.79
N ASP A 144 -13.31 -7.08 2.23
CA ASP A 144 -12.13 -7.80 1.74
C ASP A 144 -11.00 -7.82 2.78
N PRO A 145 -10.66 -8.99 3.36
CA PRO A 145 -9.60 -9.13 4.34
C PRO A 145 -8.22 -8.71 3.82
N ALA A 146 -7.93 -8.93 2.53
CA ALA A 146 -6.64 -8.58 1.95
C ALA A 146 -6.49 -7.05 1.87
N SER A 147 -7.49 -6.35 1.34
CA SER A 147 -7.54 -4.88 1.30
C SER A 147 -7.42 -4.25 2.69
N GLN A 148 -8.14 -4.77 3.69
CA GLN A 148 -8.00 -4.28 5.07
C GLN A 148 -6.58 -4.52 5.62
N THR A 149 -5.96 -5.67 5.30
CA THR A 149 -4.61 -6.01 5.76
C THR A 149 -3.57 -5.07 5.16
N HIS A 150 -3.60 -4.85 3.84
CA HIS A 150 -2.69 -3.90 3.19
C HIS A 150 -2.84 -2.50 3.78
N PHE A 151 -4.07 -2.04 3.98
CA PHE A 151 -4.31 -0.72 4.55
C PHE A 151 -3.84 -0.60 6.01
N CYS A 152 -3.97 -1.65 6.83
CA CYS A 152 -3.40 -1.68 8.17
C CYS A 152 -1.87 -1.57 8.12
N ILE A 153 -1.22 -2.31 7.22
CA ILE A 153 0.23 -2.28 7.05
C ILE A 153 0.70 -0.91 6.54
N ASP A 154 -0.01 -0.27 5.61
CA ASP A 154 0.33 1.06 5.10
C ASP A 154 0.26 2.12 6.22
N LYS A 155 -0.72 2.02 7.14
CA LYS A 155 -0.78 2.88 8.34
C LYS A 155 0.36 2.61 9.32
N ILE A 156 0.73 1.34 9.52
CA ILE A 156 1.86 0.95 10.38
C ILE A 156 3.16 1.50 9.81
N GLU A 157 3.39 1.30 8.51
CA GLU A 157 4.56 1.82 7.79
C GLU A 157 4.63 3.34 7.91
N GLY A 158 3.54 4.05 7.64
CA GLY A 158 3.50 5.51 7.77
C GLY A 158 3.83 6.00 9.18
N ALA A 159 3.38 5.28 10.22
CA ALA A 159 3.69 5.62 11.62
C ALA A 159 5.16 5.39 11.99
N ILE A 160 5.76 4.33 11.45
CA ILE A 160 7.19 4.03 11.63
C ILE A 160 8.04 5.06 10.89
N GLN A 161 7.70 5.39 9.64
CA GLN A 161 8.36 6.41 8.84
C GLN A 161 8.32 7.79 9.52
N SER A 162 7.17 8.17 10.08
CA SER A 162 7.04 9.41 10.85
C SER A 162 7.96 9.48 12.06
N LEU A 163 8.38 8.33 12.59
CA LEU A 163 9.29 8.24 13.72
C LEU A 163 10.74 7.95 13.30
N GLY A 164 11.06 8.08 12.01
CA GLY A 164 12.41 7.92 11.46
C GLY A 164 12.87 6.47 11.31
N GLY A 165 11.93 5.51 11.27
CA GLY A 165 12.23 4.13 10.90
C GLY A 165 11.70 3.80 9.50
N ARG A 166 11.82 2.53 9.11
CA ARG A 166 11.30 1.98 7.87
C ARG A 166 10.55 0.68 8.12
N ILE A 167 9.79 0.22 7.13
CA ILE A 167 9.09 -1.07 7.24
C ILE A 167 10.06 -2.24 7.45
N GLU A 168 11.28 -2.14 6.93
CA GLU A 168 12.35 -3.14 7.12
C GLU A 168 12.85 -3.22 8.56
N ASP A 169 12.62 -2.19 9.38
CA ASP A 169 12.97 -2.19 10.80
C ASP A 169 11.95 -2.98 11.66
N VAL A 170 10.82 -3.42 11.07
CA VAL A 170 9.82 -4.21 11.78
C VAL A 170 10.38 -5.57 12.14
N VAL A 171 10.44 -5.84 13.44
CA VAL A 171 10.93 -7.11 14.00
C VAL A 171 9.80 -8.03 14.47
N ARG A 172 8.59 -7.48 14.63
CA ARG A 172 7.42 -8.22 15.11
C ARG A 172 6.11 -7.70 14.54
N THR A 173 5.23 -8.63 14.17
CA THR A 173 3.80 -8.38 13.94
C THR A 173 2.93 -9.29 14.81
N ARG A 174 1.83 -8.75 15.33
CA ARG A 174 0.74 -9.53 15.94
C ARG A 174 -0.54 -9.21 15.18
N ILE A 175 -1.16 -10.24 14.61
CA ILE A 175 -2.30 -10.15 13.71
C ILE A 175 -3.50 -10.79 14.40
N TYR A 176 -4.56 -10.03 14.54
CA TYR A 176 -5.83 -10.46 15.11
C TYR A 176 -6.89 -10.46 14.01
N ILE A 177 -7.54 -11.60 13.78
CA ILE A 177 -8.61 -11.74 12.77
C ILE A 177 -9.96 -12.03 13.43
N ALA A 178 -11.03 -11.47 12.87
CA ALA A 178 -12.39 -11.66 13.41
C ALA A 178 -12.91 -13.10 13.21
N ASP A 179 -12.56 -13.68 12.07
CA ASP A 179 -13.00 -15.01 11.63
C ASP A 179 -11.76 -15.85 11.25
N PRO A 180 -11.60 -17.09 11.73
CA PRO A 180 -10.49 -17.94 11.31
C PRO A 180 -10.50 -18.26 9.81
N GLU A 181 -11.65 -18.24 9.13
CA GLU A 181 -11.76 -18.61 7.70
C GLU A 181 -11.09 -17.60 6.75
N ILE A 182 -10.80 -16.39 7.23
CA ILE A 182 -10.13 -15.35 6.42
C ILE A 182 -8.60 -15.34 6.57
N TRP A 183 -8.00 -16.35 7.24
CA TRP A 183 -6.56 -16.37 7.52
C TRP A 183 -5.68 -16.31 6.27
N GLU A 184 -6.11 -16.94 5.18
CA GLU A 184 -5.29 -17.11 3.97
C GLU A 184 -5.08 -15.79 3.22
N PRO A 185 -6.12 -15.00 2.86
CA PRO A 185 -5.93 -13.69 2.24
C PRO A 185 -5.15 -12.72 3.13
N VAL A 186 -5.35 -12.75 4.46
CA VAL A 186 -4.58 -11.94 5.42
C VAL A 186 -3.10 -12.32 5.41
N THR A 187 -2.80 -13.63 5.43
CA THR A 187 -1.41 -14.12 5.43
C THR A 187 -0.70 -13.83 4.10
N ARG A 188 -1.40 -13.94 2.96
CA ARG A 188 -0.84 -13.57 1.66
C ARG A 188 -0.52 -12.09 1.58
N ALA A 189 -1.44 -11.22 2.01
CA ALA A 189 -1.22 -9.77 2.05
C ALA A 189 -0.03 -9.40 2.96
N HIS A 190 0.08 -10.02 4.14
CA HIS A 190 1.26 -9.86 5.02
C HIS A 190 2.55 -10.33 4.32
N GLY A 191 2.51 -11.51 3.70
CA GLY A 191 3.65 -12.09 2.98
C GLY A 191 4.15 -11.22 1.84
N GLN A 192 3.26 -10.61 1.05
CA GLN A 192 3.64 -9.66 -0.01
C GLN A 192 4.46 -8.49 0.56
N ARG A 193 4.07 -7.97 1.71
CA ARG A 193 4.73 -6.80 2.34
C ARG A 193 6.01 -7.19 3.07
N PHE A 194 6.05 -8.34 3.76
CA PHE A 194 7.13 -8.71 4.68
C PHE A 194 8.04 -9.87 4.22
N ARG A 195 7.82 -10.48 3.05
CA ARG A 195 8.59 -11.68 2.61
C ARG A 195 10.12 -11.58 2.70
N HIS A 196 10.65 -10.38 2.47
CA HIS A 196 12.08 -10.08 2.48
C HIS A 196 12.60 -9.63 3.86
N ILE A 197 11.71 -9.18 4.74
CA ILE A 197 12.00 -8.67 6.08
C ILE A 197 11.92 -9.79 7.11
N ARG A 198 10.89 -10.65 6.99
CA ARG A 198 10.63 -11.81 7.85
C ARG A 198 10.58 -11.48 9.36
N PRO A 199 9.70 -10.57 9.81
CA PRO A 199 9.51 -10.32 11.24
C PRO A 199 8.98 -11.57 11.95
N THR A 200 9.19 -11.64 13.26
CA THR A 200 8.45 -12.59 14.08
C THR A 200 6.95 -12.32 13.96
N ASN A 201 6.13 -13.36 13.81
CA ASN A 201 4.70 -13.18 13.52
C ASN A 201 3.83 -14.08 14.39
N THR A 202 2.74 -13.52 14.90
CA THR A 202 1.65 -14.25 15.54
C THR A 202 0.35 -13.91 14.84
N LEU A 203 -0.43 -14.92 14.43
CA LEU A 203 -1.77 -14.74 13.89
C LEU A 203 -2.76 -15.53 14.76
N VAL A 204 -3.78 -14.86 15.28
CA VAL A 204 -4.80 -15.46 16.14
C VAL A 204 -6.18 -14.88 15.85
N ARG A 205 -7.23 -15.63 16.19
CA ARG A 205 -8.60 -15.12 16.16
C ARG A 205 -8.89 -14.27 17.41
N ALA A 206 -9.57 -13.14 17.26
CA ALA A 206 -10.03 -12.30 18.36
C ALA A 206 -11.40 -11.64 18.05
N GLY A 207 -12.09 -11.16 19.09
CA GLY A 207 -13.26 -10.29 18.93
C GLY A 207 -12.81 -8.85 18.73
N LEU A 208 -12.84 -8.37 17.48
CA LEU A 208 -12.41 -7.01 17.14
C LEU A 208 -13.47 -5.97 17.56
N ILE A 209 -13.02 -4.80 18.00
CA ILE A 209 -13.91 -3.70 18.43
C ILE A 209 -14.23 -2.78 17.25
N GLY A 210 -15.52 -2.66 16.95
CA GLY A 210 -16.05 -1.85 15.85
C GLY A 210 -16.67 -2.68 14.74
N GLU A 211 -17.58 -2.08 13.98
CA GLU A 211 -18.33 -2.75 12.92
C GLU A 211 -17.50 -2.88 11.64
N GLY A 212 -17.50 -4.06 11.03
CA GLY A 212 -16.88 -4.32 9.73
C GLY A 212 -15.37 -4.54 9.75
N TYR A 213 -14.69 -4.43 10.90
CA TYR A 213 -13.26 -4.75 10.98
C TYR A 213 -13.04 -6.27 10.92
N LEU A 214 -12.19 -6.70 9.99
CA LEU A 214 -11.83 -8.09 9.75
C LEU A 214 -10.46 -8.43 10.32
N VAL A 215 -9.56 -7.44 10.36
CA VAL A 215 -8.18 -7.59 10.79
C VAL A 215 -7.74 -6.38 11.63
N GLU A 216 -6.95 -6.66 12.66
CA GLU A 216 -6.21 -5.67 13.43
C GLU A 216 -4.74 -6.12 13.54
N ILE A 217 -3.81 -5.20 13.33
CA ILE A 217 -2.37 -5.50 13.33
C ILE A 217 -1.63 -4.58 14.29
N GLU A 218 -0.84 -5.17 15.17
CA GLU A 218 0.15 -4.50 16.01
C GLU A 218 1.55 -4.80 15.48
N ALA A 219 2.47 -3.83 15.59
CA ALA A 219 3.84 -3.99 15.13
C ALA A 219 4.86 -3.36 16.08
N GLU A 220 6.07 -3.91 16.07
CA GLU A 220 7.23 -3.33 16.75
C GLU A 220 8.40 -3.24 15.77
N ALA A 221 9.11 -2.11 15.80
CA ALA A 221 10.29 -1.88 14.98
C ALA A 221 11.50 -1.46 15.85
N LEU A 222 12.69 -1.82 15.38
CA LEU A 222 13.98 -1.44 15.99
C LEU A 222 14.81 -0.66 14.98
N VAL A 223 14.95 0.64 15.23
CA VAL A 223 15.78 1.55 14.43
C VAL A 223 17.14 1.62 15.09
N LEU A 224 18.05 0.74 14.64
CA LEU A 224 19.44 0.76 15.09
C LEU A 224 20.11 1.97 14.47
N GLU A 225 20.75 2.81 15.28
CA GLU A 225 21.68 3.80 14.75
C GLU A 225 22.83 3.06 14.08
N THR A 226 23.15 3.44 12.84
CA THR A 226 24.37 2.95 12.19
C THR A 226 25.54 3.43 13.05
N PRO A 227 26.42 2.53 13.54
CA PRO A 227 27.60 2.99 14.26
C PRO A 227 28.42 3.89 13.35
N ASP A 228 28.79 5.08 13.84
CA ASP A 228 29.80 5.95 13.21
C ASP A 228 31.13 5.21 12.98
#